data_AF-A0A1J3JUG9-F1
#
_entry.id   AF-A0A1J3JUG9-F1
#
_cell.length_a   1.000
_cell.length_b   1.000
_cell.length_c   1.000
_cell.angle_alpha   90.00
_cell.angle_beta   90.00
_cell.angle_gamma   90.00
#
_symmetry.space_group_name_H-M   'P 1'
#
loop_
_entity.id
_entity.type
_entity.pdbx_description
1 polymer ?
#
loop_
_entity_poly.entity_id
_entity_poly.type
_entity_poly.pdbx_seq_one_letter_code
_entity_poly.pdbx_strand_id
1 'polypeptide(L)'
;HGYKPNTVSYTALLNGMCRAGKSLEAREMMNMSEEQWWSPNSITYSVLMHGLRREGKLSEACDVVREMVLKGFFPGPVEINLL
;
A
#
# COMPACT_ATOMS: atom_id res chain seq x y z
N HIS A 1 -1.50 -19.18 -21.92
CA HIS A 1 -1.68 -19.44 -20.48
C HIS A 1 -1.19 -18.20 -19.74
N GLY A 2 -2.09 -17.43 -19.13
CA GLY A 2 -1.72 -16.25 -18.34
C GLY A 2 -1.69 -16.63 -16.87
N TYR A 3 -0.53 -16.53 -16.21
CA TYR A 3 -0.47 -16.67 -14.77
C TYR A 3 -1.24 -15.50 -14.15
N LYS A 4 -2.28 -15.79 -13.36
CA LYS A 4 -2.99 -14.76 -12.60
C LYS A 4 -1.95 -14.07 -11.70
N PRO A 5 -1.77 -12.74 -11.82
CA PRO A 5 -0.85 -12.03 -10.94
C PRO A 5 -1.25 -12.29 -9.49
N ASN A 6 -0.27 -12.64 -8.66
CA ASN A 6 -0.49 -12.87 -7.23
C ASN A 6 -0.19 -11.59 -6.44
N THR A 7 -0.40 -11.62 -5.12
CA THR A 7 -0.13 -10.46 -4.26
C THR A 7 1.26 -9.86 -4.49
N VAL A 8 2.29 -10.68 -4.71
CA VAL A 8 3.66 -10.20 -4.94
C VAL A 8 3.76 -9.35 -6.20
N SER A 9 3.12 -9.78 -7.30
CA SER A 9 3.12 -9.02 -8.57
C SER A 9 2.43 -7.67 -8.41
N TYR A 10 1.29 -7.61 -7.72
CA TYR A 10 0.58 -6.36 -7.47
C TYR A 10 1.34 -5.45 -6.51
N THR A 11 1.92 -5.98 -5.43
CA THR A 11 2.77 -5.19 -4.53
C THR A 11 3.96 -4.57 -5.26
N ALA A 12 4.58 -5.30 -6.19
CA ALA A 12 5.67 -4.77 -7.02
C ALA A 12 5.19 -3.64 -7.94
N LEU A 13 4.01 -3.78 -8.55
CA LEU A 13 3.39 -2.74 -9.37
C LEU A 13 3.10 -1.47 -8.56
N LEU A 14 2.48 -1.62 -7.39
CA LEU A 14 2.21 -0.49 -6.48
C LEU A 14 3.48 0.23 -6.05
N ASN A 15 4.55 -0.52 -5.77
CA ASN A 15 5.85 0.06 -5.44
C ASN A 15 6.41 0.88 -6.63
N GLY A 16 6.29 0.37 -7.85
CA GLY A 16 6.65 1.10 -9.07
C GLY A 16 5.87 2.40 -9.21
N MET A 17 4.55 2.37 -8.99
CA MET A 17 3.69 3.56 -9.03
C MET A 17 4.09 4.59 -7.96
N CYS A 18 4.30 4.16 -6.71
CA CYS A 18 4.74 5.04 -5.62
C CYS A 18 6.12 5.67 -5.91
N ARG A 19 7.04 4.92 -6.54
CA ARG A 19 8.34 5.47 -6.97
C ARG A 19 8.21 6.50 -8.09
N ALA A 20 7.13 6.46 -8.87
CA ALA A 20 6.82 7.39 -9.93
C ALA A 20 6.00 8.61 -9.49
N GLY A 21 5.74 8.79 -8.18
CA GLY A 21 4.93 9.90 -7.68
C GLY A 21 3.41 9.67 -7.78
N LYS A 22 2.99 8.42 -8.00
CA LYS A 22 1.60 8.02 -8.26
C LYS A 22 1.00 7.23 -7.08
N SER A 23 1.31 7.63 -5.85
CA SER A 23 0.85 6.90 -4.67
C SER A 23 -0.67 6.94 -4.44
N LEU A 24 -1.38 7.95 -4.96
CA LEU A 24 -2.84 8.00 -4.85
C LEU A 24 -3.50 7.02 -5.82
N GLU A 25 -3.06 6.94 -7.08
CA GLU A 25 -3.55 5.92 -8.01
C GLU A 25 -3.19 4.50 -7.53
N ALA A 26 -2.04 4.35 -6.88
CA ALA A 26 -1.66 3.09 -6.25
C ALA A 26 -2.64 2.70 -5.11
N ARG A 27 -3.10 3.68 -4.31
CA ARG A 27 -4.10 3.45 -3.25
C ARG A 27 -5.44 3.03 -3.84
N GLU A 28 -5.89 3.66 -4.92
CA GLU A 28 -7.11 3.27 -5.63
C GLU A 28 -7.03 1.81 -6.13
N MET A 29 -5.89 1.41 -6.69
CA MET A 29 -5.65 0.03 -7.12
C MET A 29 -5.66 -0.97 -5.96
N MET A 30 -5.11 -0.59 -4.79
CA MET A 30 -5.22 -1.41 -3.59
C MET A 30 -6.66 -1.52 -3.12
N ASN A 31 -7.46 -0.45 -3.13
CA ASN A 31 -8.86 -0.51 -2.71
C ASN A 31 -9.70 -1.43 -3.61
N MET A 32 -9.40 -1.49 -4.91
CA MET A 32 -10.03 -2.43 -5.85
C MET A 32 -9.65 -3.91 -5.60
N SER A 33 -8.68 -4.18 -4.72
CA SER A 33 -8.22 -5.54 -4.41
C SER A 33 -9.26 -6.33 -3.60
N GLU A 34 -9.95 -5.67 -2.65
CA GLU A 34 -10.82 -6.33 -1.67
C GLU A 34 -12.06 -6.94 -2.32
N GLU A 35 -12.47 -6.44 -3.47
CA GLU A 35 -13.69 -6.89 -4.13
C GLU A 35 -13.48 -8.00 -5.14
N GLN A 36 -12.24 -8.29 -5.63
CA GLN A 36 -12.22 -9.02 -6.90
C GLN A 36 -10.99 -9.84 -7.34
N TRP A 37 -9.72 -9.61 -6.92
CA TRP A 37 -8.60 -10.38 -7.57
C TRP A 37 -7.33 -10.69 -6.76
N TRP A 38 -7.03 -10.00 -5.65
CA TRP A 38 -5.83 -10.23 -4.85
C TRP A 38 -6.00 -9.70 -3.41
N SER A 39 -5.14 -10.12 -2.48
CA SER A 39 -5.23 -9.72 -1.07
C SER A 39 -3.98 -8.93 -0.66
N PRO A 40 -4.11 -7.65 -0.28
CA PRO A 40 -3.03 -6.87 0.33
C PRO A 40 -2.55 -7.51 1.63
N ASN A 41 -1.25 -7.44 1.88
CA ASN A 41 -0.64 -7.85 3.14
C ASN A 41 0.11 -6.68 3.77
N SER A 42 0.75 -6.91 4.92
CA SER A 42 1.54 -5.88 5.61
C SER A 42 2.53 -5.15 4.70
N ILE A 43 3.23 -5.88 3.81
CA ILE A 43 4.20 -5.29 2.87
C ILE A 43 3.50 -4.33 1.89
N THR A 44 2.31 -4.68 1.40
CA THR A 44 1.52 -3.81 0.51
C THR A 44 1.17 -2.48 1.18
N TYR A 45 0.71 -2.53 2.44
CA TYR A 45 0.39 -1.33 3.21
C TYR A 45 1.63 -0.47 3.45
N SER A 46 2.76 -1.08 3.85
CA SER A 46 4.04 -0.38 4.05
C SER A 46 4.51 0.35 2.79
N VAL A 47 4.41 -0.28 1.62
CA VAL A 47 4.78 0.33 0.33
C VAL A 47 3.99 1.61 0.08
N LEU A 48 2.66 1.56 0.26
CA LEU A 48 1.79 2.71 0.05
C LEU A 48 2.05 3.83 1.05
N MET A 49 2.17 3.48 2.34
CA MET A 49 2.48 4.43 3.39
C MET A 49 3.79 5.18 3.09
N HIS A 50 4.86 4.46 2.73
CA HIS A 50 6.14 5.08 2.41
C HIS A 50 6.09 5.94 1.14
N GLY A 51 5.31 5.53 0.13
CA GLY A 51 5.08 6.31 -1.08
C GLY A 51 4.40 7.64 -0.77
N LEU A 52 3.25 7.60 -0.10
CA LEU A 52 2.47 8.76 0.30
C LEU A 52 3.30 9.73 1.16
N ARG A 53 4.06 9.20 2.13
CA ARG A 53 4.96 10.00 2.96
C ARG A 53 6.03 10.73 2.14
N ARG A 54 6.67 10.04 1.18
CA ARG A 54 7.68 10.64 0.31
C ARG A 54 7.12 11.75 -0.58
N GLU A 55 5.84 11.66 -0.90
CA GLU A 55 5.11 12.67 -1.68
C GLU A 55 4.52 13.80 -0.80
N GLY A 56 4.70 13.76 0.53
CA GLY A 56 4.15 14.75 1.46
C GLY A 56 2.66 14.58 1.79
N LYS A 57 2.05 13.46 1.36
CA LYS A 57 0.63 13.13 1.55
C LYS A 57 0.41 12.44 2.91
N LEU A 58 0.67 13.18 3.98
CA LEU A 58 0.72 12.62 5.35
C LEU A 58 -0.65 12.17 5.86
N SER A 59 -1.73 12.86 5.50
CA SER A 59 -3.08 12.47 5.92
C SER A 59 -3.44 11.09 5.37
N GLU A 60 -3.17 10.87 4.09
CA GLU A 60 -3.42 9.62 3.39
C GLU A 60 -2.50 8.50 3.91
N ALA A 61 -1.24 8.82 4.23
CA ALA A 61 -0.34 7.87 4.86
C ALA A 61 -0.86 7.41 6.24
N CYS A 62 -1.38 8.34 7.05
CA CYS A 62 -2.03 8.02 8.32
C CYS A 62 -3.28 7.14 8.13
N ASP A 63 -4.09 7.41 7.10
CA ASP A 63 -5.26 6.57 6.80
C ASP A 63 -4.87 5.14 6.45
N VAL A 64 -3.82 4.98 5.62
CA VAL A 64 -3.28 3.65 5.26
C VAL A 64 -2.78 2.91 6.50
N VAL A 65 -2.14 3.59 7.45
CA VAL A 65 -1.71 2.98 8.73
C VAL A 65 -2.91 2.56 9.59
N ARG A 66 -3.95 3.39 9.69
CA ARG A 66 -5.16 3.03 10.42
C ARG A 66 -5.83 1.79 9.82
N GLU A 67 -5.93 1.74 8.48
CA GLU A 67 -6.49 0.60 7.77
C GLU A 67 -5.65 -0.67 7.99
N MET A 68 -4.33 -0.56 7.90
CA MET A 68 -3.39 -1.65 8.18
C MET A 68 -3.66 -2.27 9.57
N VAL A 69 -3.79 -1.44 10.60
CA VAL A 69 -4.09 -1.88 11.98
C VAL A 69 -5.48 -2.51 12.08
N LEU A 70 -6.50 -1.94 11.45
CA LEU A 70 -7.87 -2.50 11.43
C LEU A 70 -7.92 -3.88 10.76
N LYS A 71 -7.05 -4.13 9.78
CA LYS A 71 -6.90 -5.44 9.10
C LYS A 71 -5.99 -6.41 9.86
N GLY A 72 -5.50 -6.04 11.05
CA GLY A 72 -4.67 -6.89 11.92
C GLY A 72 -3.18 -6.90 11.57
N PHE A 73 -2.73 -5.97 10.73
CA PHE A 73 -1.31 -5.79 10.43
C PHE A 73 -0.74 -4.66 11.29
N PHE A 74 0.44 -4.85 11.86
CA PHE A 74 1.08 -3.85 12.71
C PHE A 74 2.20 -3.15 11.94
N PRO A 75 2.23 -1.81 11.91
CA PRO A 75 3.35 -1.08 11.34
C PRO A 75 4.60 -1.36 12.18
N GLY A 76 5.73 -1.53 11.51
CA GLY A 76 7.03 -1.63 12.17
C GLY A 76 7.36 -0.34 12.94
N PRO A 77 8.28 -0.40 13.92
CA PRO A 77 8.64 0.75 14.74
C PRO A 77 9.10 1.99 13.94
N VAL A 78 9.70 1.77 12.77
CA VAL A 78 10.17 2.83 11.87
C VAL A 78 9.01 3.55 11.16
N GLU A 79 7.88 2.86 10.97
CA GLU A 79 6.75 3.35 10.18
C GLU A 79 5.89 4.33 10.99
N ILE A 80 5.74 4.09 12.30
CA ILE A 80 4.97 4.96 13.21
C ILE A 80 5.75 6.22 13.60
N ASN A 81 7.07 6.11 13.78
CA ASN A 81 7.91 7.22 14.26
C ASN A 81 8.14 8.34 13.21
N LEU A 82 7.67 8.16 11.98
CA LEU A 82 7.93 9.04 10.84
C LEU A 82 6.67 9.68 10.24
N LEU A 83 5.52 9.51 10.91
CA LEU A 83 4.26 10.21 10.63
C LEU A 83 4.13 11.46 11.53
#